data_AF-A0A3M1NE75-F1
#
_entry.id   AF-A0A3M1NE75-F1
#
_cell.length_a   1.000
_cell.length_b   1.000
_cell.length_c   1.000
_cell.angle_alpha   90.00
_cell.angle_beta   90.00
_cell.angle_gamma   90.00
#
_symmetry.space_group_name_H-M   'P 1'
#
loop_
_entity.id
_entity.type
_entity.pdbx_description
1 polymer ?
#
loop_
_entity_poly.entity_id
_entity_poly.type
_entity_poly.pdbx_seq_one_letter_code
_entity_poly.pdbx_strand_id
1 'polypeptide(L)'
;MREVGRVSLIQESWALTRELVQQTRWGGFASTTLWGCPTRKYHSWFSVWRGFGRYELLPQVEELLHLEQGHFLLTTHFFRGRLAWEGYRHLTRFTAHPAWSWHYQVGELRVVKTFFLHPTRPAACFEYT
;
A
#
# COMPACT_ATOMS: atom_id res chain seq x y z
N MET A 1 -4.55 -11.39 9.30
CA MET A 1 -4.11 -10.34 10.24
C MET A 1 -5.10 -9.20 10.14
N ARG A 2 -5.79 -8.83 11.23
CA ARG A 2 -6.85 -7.79 11.18
C ARG A 2 -6.29 -6.39 11.37
N GLU A 3 -5.25 -6.25 12.18
CA GLU A 3 -4.62 -4.99 12.54
C GLU A 3 -3.14 -5.21 12.86
N VAL A 4 -2.32 -4.20 12.61
CA VAL A 4 -0.89 -4.15 12.95
C VAL A 4 -0.55 -2.76 13.51
N GLY A 5 0.11 -2.72 14.67
CA GLY A 5 0.56 -1.47 15.30
C GLY A 5 1.97 -1.05 14.88
N ARG A 6 2.34 0.20 15.21
CA ARG A 6 3.61 0.84 14.85
C ARG A 6 4.85 -0.01 15.10
N VAL A 7 4.97 -0.63 16.27
CA VAL A 7 6.18 -1.38 16.68
C VAL A 7 6.51 -2.49 15.66
N SER A 8 5.50 -3.20 15.16
CA SER A 8 5.69 -4.23 14.13
C SER A 8 5.83 -3.63 12.74
N LEU A 9 5.12 -2.53 12.44
CA LEU A 9 5.21 -1.86 11.15
C LEU A 9 6.62 -1.29 10.87
N ILE A 10 7.36 -0.84 11.87
CA ILE A 10 8.72 -0.29 11.65
C ILE A 10 9.80 -1.39 11.53
N GLN A 11 9.47 -2.66 11.77
CA GLN A 11 10.43 -3.76 11.66
C GLN A 11 10.64 -4.17 10.21
N GLU A 12 11.74 -3.71 9.61
CA GLU A 12 12.00 -3.91 8.17
C GLU A 12 12.04 -5.39 7.75
N SER A 13 12.70 -6.24 8.54
CA SER A 13 12.82 -7.67 8.27
C SER A 13 11.48 -8.41 8.30
N TRP A 14 10.47 -7.82 8.93
CA TRP A 14 9.15 -8.42 9.06
C TRP A 14 8.13 -7.75 8.12
N ALA A 15 7.90 -6.45 8.23
CA ALA A 15 6.83 -5.75 7.53
C ALA A 15 6.99 -5.77 6.01
N LEU A 16 8.23 -5.65 5.52
CA LEU A 16 8.56 -5.73 4.09
C LEU A 16 8.33 -7.14 3.50
N THR A 17 8.29 -8.18 4.33
CA THR A 17 8.06 -9.57 3.91
C THR A 17 6.60 -10.01 4.03
N ARG A 18 5.74 -9.21 4.68
CA ARG A 18 4.32 -9.53 4.83
C ARG A 18 3.56 -9.03 3.62
N GLU A 19 3.09 -9.97 2.81
CA GLU A 19 2.30 -9.67 1.62
C GLU A 19 0.82 -9.51 1.96
N LEU A 20 0.22 -8.47 1.37
CA LEU A 20 -1.20 -8.23 1.31
C LEU A 20 -1.66 -8.63 -0.08
N VAL A 21 -2.70 -9.47 -0.16
CA VAL A 21 -3.25 -9.94 -1.44
C VAL A 21 -4.78 -9.89 -1.40
N GLN A 22 -5.37 -9.27 -2.41
CA GLN A 22 -6.82 -9.21 -2.61
C GLN A 22 -7.14 -9.61 -4.05
N GLN A 23 -8.22 -10.37 -4.22
CA GLN A 23 -8.66 -10.89 -5.51
C GLN A 23 -10.17 -10.72 -5.66
N THR A 24 -10.63 -10.67 -6.91
CA THR A 24 -12.05 -10.61 -7.25
C THR A 24 -12.45 -11.78 -8.15
N ARG A 25 -13.75 -12.08 -8.19
CA ARG A 25 -14.29 -13.17 -9.02
C ARG A 25 -14.14 -12.94 -10.53
N TRP A 26 -13.97 -11.69 -10.95
CA TRP A 26 -13.82 -11.30 -12.36
C TRP A 26 -12.35 -11.25 -12.81
N GLY A 27 -11.42 -11.70 -11.96
CA GLY A 27 -9.99 -11.74 -12.29
C GLY A 27 -9.22 -10.46 -11.96
N GLY A 28 -9.79 -9.59 -11.14
CA GLY A 28 -9.10 -8.45 -10.55
C GLY A 28 -8.20 -8.88 -9.42
N PHE A 29 -7.06 -8.22 -9.29
CA PHE A 29 -6.01 -8.58 -8.34
C PHE A 29 -5.32 -7.32 -7.82
N ALA A 30 -5.01 -7.30 -6.52
CA ALA A 30 -4.17 -6.30 -5.89
C ALA A 30 -3.23 -7.00 -4.92
N SER A 31 -1.95 -6.65 -4.96
CA SER A 31 -0.96 -7.15 -4.01
C SER A 31 0.15 -6.16 -3.72
N THR A 32 0.60 -6.16 -2.47
CA THR A 32 1.66 -5.27 -1.98
C THR A 32 2.22 -5.80 -0.66
N THR A 33 3.09 -5.05 0.02
CA THR A 33 3.53 -5.34 1.39
C THR A 33 2.72 -4.54 2.43
N LEU A 34 2.97 -4.77 3.73
CA LEU A 34 2.40 -3.92 4.79
C LEU A 34 2.75 -2.43 4.66
N TRP A 35 3.78 -2.07 3.89
CA TRP A 35 4.16 -0.67 3.63
C TRP A 35 3.56 -0.10 2.34
N GLY A 36 2.72 -0.86 1.64
CA GLY A 36 2.27 -0.45 0.30
C GLY A 36 3.41 -0.45 -0.72
N CYS A 37 4.55 -1.07 -0.40
CA CYS A 37 5.75 -1.11 -1.21
C CYS A 37 5.82 -2.40 -2.04
N PRO A 38 5.97 -2.34 -3.38
CA PRO A 38 6.19 -3.53 -4.20
C PRO A 38 7.61 -4.09 -4.01
N THR A 39 7.72 -5.38 -3.67
CA THR A 39 9.01 -6.10 -3.47
C THR A 39 9.12 -7.37 -4.30
N ARG A 40 8.10 -7.66 -5.11
CA ARG A 40 7.96 -8.81 -5.99
C ARG A 40 7.49 -8.34 -7.35
N LYS A 41 7.86 -9.07 -8.41
CA LYS A 41 7.48 -8.73 -9.80
C LYS A 41 5.97 -8.70 -10.05
N TYR A 42 5.17 -9.31 -9.17
CA TYR A 42 3.71 -9.34 -9.29
C TYR A 42 2.99 -8.36 -8.38
N HIS A 43 3.70 -7.62 -7.53
CA HIS A 43 3.06 -6.59 -6.73
C HIS A 43 2.54 -5.47 -7.62
N SER A 44 1.30 -5.10 -7.38
CA SER A 44 0.54 -4.13 -8.13
C SER A 44 -0.73 -3.81 -7.38
N TRP A 45 -1.08 -2.54 -7.29
CA TRP A 45 -2.33 -2.11 -6.68
C TRP A 45 -3.54 -2.49 -7.52
N PHE A 46 -3.36 -2.65 -8.84
CA PHE A 46 -4.44 -3.11 -9.69
C PHE A 46 -3.91 -3.87 -10.90
N SER A 47 -4.21 -5.17 -10.96
CA SER A 47 -4.00 -6.02 -12.12
C SER A 47 -5.31 -6.69 -12.54
N VAL A 48 -5.40 -7.07 -13.81
CA VAL A 48 -6.52 -7.83 -14.35
C VAL A 48 -6.02 -9.01 -15.18
N TRP A 49 -6.62 -10.18 -14.95
CA TRP A 49 -6.46 -11.33 -15.83
C TRP A 49 -7.47 -11.29 -16.97
N ARG A 50 -6.97 -11.36 -18.22
CA ARG A 50 -7.79 -11.45 -19.43
C ARG A 50 -7.15 -12.44 -20.41
N GLY A 51 -7.92 -13.44 -20.84
CA GLY A 51 -7.40 -14.53 -21.67
C GLY A 51 -6.26 -15.27 -20.95
N PHE A 52 -5.11 -15.39 -21.61
CA PHE A 52 -3.90 -16.02 -21.06
C PHE A 52 -2.91 -15.04 -20.42
N GLY A 53 -3.27 -13.75 -20.32
CA GLY A 53 -2.38 -12.69 -19.85
C GLY A 53 -2.84 -12.04 -18.54
N ARG A 54 -1.86 -11.55 -17.78
CA ARG A 54 -2.07 -10.62 -16.66
C ARG A 54 -1.60 -9.22 -17.08
N TYR A 55 -2.46 -8.25 -16.89
CA TYR A 55 -2.19 -6.84 -17.20
C TYR A 55 -2.03 -6.06 -15.90
N GLU A 56 -0.88 -5.41 -15.72
CA GLU A 56 -0.63 -4.50 -14.60
C GLU A 56 -1.13 -3.10 -14.96
N LEU A 57 -2.21 -2.65 -14.31
CA LEU A 57 -2.82 -1.35 -14.60
C LEU A 57 -2.31 -0.26 -13.65
N LEU A 58 -2.04 -0.62 -12.39
CA LEU A 58 -1.51 0.30 -11.38
C LEU A 58 -0.42 -0.39 -10.56
N PRO A 59 0.82 -0.51 -11.07
CA PRO A 59 1.89 -1.24 -10.40
C PRO A 59 2.30 -0.59 -9.07
N GLN A 60 2.24 0.74 -8.99
CA GLN A 60 2.64 1.50 -7.81
C GLN A 60 1.93 2.85 -7.75
N VAL A 61 1.82 3.41 -6.55
CA VAL A 61 1.32 4.76 -6.28
C VAL A 61 2.38 5.47 -5.43
N GLU A 62 2.72 6.69 -5.83
CA GLU A 62 3.65 7.56 -5.12
C GLU A 62 2.92 8.79 -4.57
N GLU A 63 3.27 9.20 -3.35
CA GLU A 63 2.48 10.09 -2.50
C GLU A 63 3.42 11.02 -1.73
N LEU A 64 3.14 12.32 -1.87
CA LEU A 64 3.86 13.41 -1.23
C LEU A 64 2.85 14.35 -0.57
N LEU A 65 3.02 14.60 0.73
CA LEU A 65 2.28 15.64 1.43
C LEU A 65 3.02 16.97 1.32
N HIS A 66 2.30 18.01 0.91
CA HIS A 66 2.78 19.38 0.90
C HIS A 66 2.20 20.12 2.11
N LEU A 67 3.05 20.43 3.08
CA LEU A 67 2.70 21.18 4.29
C LEU A 67 3.54 22.46 4.34
N GLU A 68 3.11 23.44 5.15
CA GLU A 68 3.87 24.68 5.35
C GLU A 68 5.30 24.41 5.85
N GLN A 69 5.48 23.35 6.64
CA GLN A 69 6.78 22.96 7.22
C GLN A 69 7.68 22.19 6.24
N GLY A 70 7.17 21.84 5.05
CA GLY A 70 7.93 21.12 4.03
C GLY A 70 7.14 19.98 3.38
N HIS A 71 7.86 19.14 2.65
CA HIS A 71 7.29 18.01 1.91
C HIS A 71 7.62 16.68 2.59
N PHE A 72 6.62 15.82 2.74
CA PHE A 72 6.75 14.54 3.45
C PHE A 72 6.25 13.38 2.57
N LEU A 73 7.14 12.44 2.25
CA LEU A 73 6.80 11.25 1.47
C LEU A 73 6.05 10.25 2.35
N LEU A 74 4.88 9.80 1.89
CA LEU A 74 4.18 8.65 2.52
C LEU A 74 4.60 7.33 1.88
N THR A 75 5.10 7.40 0.65
CA THR A 75 5.52 6.24 -0.13
C THR A 75 6.77 5.58 0.44
N THR A 76 6.83 4.25 0.32
CA THR A 76 8.04 3.46 0.56
C THR A 76 8.52 2.73 -0.67
N HIS A 77 9.80 2.89 -1.04
CA HIS A 77 10.44 2.18 -2.14
C HIS A 77 11.43 1.14 -1.64
N PHE A 78 11.46 0.01 -2.33
CA PHE A 78 12.47 -1.01 -2.14
C PHE A 78 13.00 -1.45 -3.49
N PHE A 79 14.27 -1.14 -3.76
CA PHE A 79 14.89 -1.43 -5.04
C PHE A 79 16.31 -1.95 -4.84
N ARG A 80 16.64 -3.06 -5.51
CA ARG A 80 17.98 -3.70 -5.47
C ARG A 80 18.49 -3.93 -4.04
N GLY A 81 17.61 -4.37 -3.14
CA GLY A 81 17.98 -4.66 -1.75
C GLY A 81 18.11 -3.43 -0.86
N ARG A 82 17.75 -2.24 -1.34
CA ARG A 82 17.87 -0.98 -0.60
C ARG A 82 16.50 -0.32 -0.43
N LEU A 83 16.26 0.23 0.76
CA LEU A 83 15.14 1.12 1.00
C LEU A 83 15.46 2.52 0.45
N ALA A 84 14.46 3.13 -0.14
CA ALA A 84 14.44 4.52 -0.55
C ALA A 84 13.06 5.09 -0.20
N TRP A 85 12.98 6.40 0.04
CA TRP A 85 11.75 7.11 0.42
C TRP A 85 11.08 6.42 1.60
N GLU A 86 11.41 6.80 2.82
CA GLU A 86 11.11 5.97 4.00
C GLU A 86 9.75 6.32 4.62
N GLY A 87 8.70 6.45 3.81
CA GLY A 87 7.37 6.85 4.27
C GLY A 87 6.76 5.91 5.33
N TYR A 88 7.22 4.66 5.38
CA TYR A 88 6.85 3.69 6.42
C TYR A 88 7.17 4.20 7.84
N ARG A 89 8.13 5.12 8.01
CA ARG A 89 8.46 5.73 9.31
C ARG A 89 7.29 6.54 9.88
N HIS A 90 6.41 7.04 9.02
CA HIS A 90 5.20 7.77 9.41
C HIS A 90 4.04 6.84 9.78
N LEU A 91 4.10 5.54 9.48
CA LEU A 91 3.02 4.60 9.80
C LEU A 91 2.85 4.42 11.30
N THR A 92 1.62 4.55 11.78
CA THR A 92 1.25 4.27 13.17
C THR A 92 0.41 3.02 13.30
N ARG A 93 -0.37 2.68 12.26
CA ARG A 93 -1.29 1.55 12.27
C ARG A 93 -1.62 1.11 10.84
N PHE A 94 -1.88 -0.19 10.69
CA PHE A 94 -2.50 -0.78 9.50
C PHE A 94 -3.73 -1.59 9.94
N THR A 95 -4.82 -1.50 9.18
CA THR A 95 -6.01 -2.33 9.37
C THR A 95 -6.37 -3.00 8.05
N ALA A 96 -6.87 -4.23 8.12
CA ALA A 96 -7.23 -5.02 6.93
C ALA A 96 -8.74 -5.15 6.70
N HIS A 97 -9.56 -4.72 7.67
CA HIS A 97 -11.02 -4.82 7.62
C HIS A 97 -11.64 -3.50 8.10
N PRO A 98 -12.65 -2.94 7.40
CA PRO A 98 -13.35 -3.50 6.23
C PRO A 98 -12.57 -3.38 4.91
N ALA A 99 -11.49 -2.59 4.88
CA ALA A 99 -10.60 -2.42 3.73
C ALA A 99 -9.15 -2.30 4.24
N TRP A 100 -8.18 -2.34 3.33
CA TRP A 100 -6.79 -2.07 3.69
C TRP A 100 -6.63 -0.58 3.96
N SER A 101 -6.29 -0.21 5.18
CA SER A 101 -6.05 1.18 5.57
C SER A 101 -4.70 1.34 6.25
N TRP A 102 -3.98 2.38 5.85
CA TRP A 102 -2.72 2.81 6.41
C TRP A 102 -2.92 4.14 7.11
N HIS A 103 -2.59 4.18 8.40
CA HIS A 103 -2.64 5.39 9.20
C HIS A 103 -1.25 5.97 9.35
N TYR A 104 -1.08 7.22 8.95
CA TYR A 104 0.16 7.97 9.03
C TYR A 104 0.04 9.10 10.05
N GLN A 105 1.15 9.42 10.72
CA GLN A 105 1.31 10.59 11.56
C GLN A 105 2.54 11.39 11.08
N VAL A 106 2.31 12.63 10.67
CA VAL A 106 3.34 13.57 10.20
C VAL A 106 3.22 14.86 11.00
N GLY A 107 4.07 15.05 12.01
CA GLY A 107 3.86 16.10 13.01
C GLY A 107 2.51 15.90 13.69
N GLU A 108 1.65 16.92 13.66
CA GLU A 108 0.27 16.86 14.17
C GLU A 108 -0.74 16.30 13.14
N LEU A 109 -0.38 16.26 11.85
CA LEU A 109 -1.28 15.79 10.80
C LEU A 109 -1.43 14.27 10.83
N ARG A 110 -2.70 13.84 10.79
CA ARG A 110 -3.09 12.44 10.60
C ARG A 110 -3.61 12.28 9.19
N VAL A 111 -3.14 11.24 8.51
CA VAL A 111 -3.64 10.85 7.18
C VAL A 111 -4.00 9.38 7.22
N VAL A 112 -5.17 9.03 6.71
CA VAL A 112 -5.60 7.66 6.53
C VAL A 112 -5.77 7.39 5.05
N LYS A 113 -4.87 6.58 4.49
CA LYS A 113 -4.99 6.04 3.13
C LYS A 113 -5.79 4.75 3.20
N THR A 114 -6.90 4.66 2.47
CA THR A 114 -7.69 3.42 2.36
C THR A 114 -7.75 2.96 0.92
N PHE A 115 -7.48 1.68 0.69
CA PHE A 115 -7.53 1.05 -0.63
C PHE A 115 -8.77 0.18 -0.80
N PHE A 116 -9.46 0.37 -1.93
CA PHE A 116 -10.62 -0.43 -2.31
C PHE A 116 -10.40 -1.05 -3.69
N LEU A 117 -10.54 -2.36 -3.79
CA LEU A 117 -10.71 -3.07 -5.07
C LEU A 117 -12.17 -3.44 -5.25
N HIS A 118 -12.81 -2.92 -6.30
CA HIS A 118 -14.25 -3.07 -6.49
C HIS A 118 -14.62 -4.55 -6.73
N PRO A 119 -15.59 -5.13 -6.00
CA PRO A 119 -15.82 -6.58 -6.00
C PRO A 119 -16.37 -7.10 -7.33
N THR A 120 -17.06 -6.28 -8.12
CA THR A 120 -17.79 -6.72 -9.33
C THR A 120 -17.47 -5.96 -10.62
N ARG A 121 -16.56 -4.97 -10.59
CA ARG A 121 -16.23 -4.11 -11.73
C ARG A 121 -14.72 -3.85 -11.73
N PRO A 122 -14.10 -3.61 -12.90
CA PRO A 122 -12.66 -3.34 -13.01
C PRO A 122 -12.31 -1.92 -12.55
N ALA A 123 -12.40 -1.69 -11.24
CA ALA A 123 -12.11 -0.41 -10.62
C ALA A 123 -11.36 -0.62 -9.30
N ALA A 124 -10.38 0.25 -9.04
CA ALA A 124 -9.67 0.36 -7.79
C ALA A 124 -9.66 1.83 -7.37
N CYS A 125 -9.70 2.10 -6.06
CA CYS A 125 -9.76 3.45 -5.50
C CYS A 125 -8.82 3.57 -4.31
N PHE A 126 -8.20 4.75 -4.19
CA PHE A 126 -7.57 5.21 -2.96
C PHE A 126 -8.36 6.38 -2.42
N GLU A 127 -8.72 6.30 -1.15
CA GLU A 127 -9.31 7.39 -0.39
C GLU A 127 -8.29 7.89 0.63
N TYR A 128 -8.24 9.21 0.83
CA TYR A 128 -7.40 9.86 1.83
C TYR A 128 -8.30 10.71 2.72
N THR A 129 -8.23 10.48 4.03
CA THR A 129 -8.94 11.27 5.07
C THR A 129 -7.98 11.78 6.13
#